data_AF-A0A9P9PU23-F1
#
_entry.id   AF-A0A9P9PU23-F1
#
_cell.length_a   1.000
_cell.length_b   1.000
_cell.length_c   1.000
_cell.angle_alpha   90.00
_cell.angle_beta   90.00
_cell.angle_gamma   90.00
#
_symmetry.space_group_name_H-M   'P 1'
#
loop_
_entity.id
_entity.type
_entity.pdbx_description
1 polymer ?
#
loop_
_entity_poly.entity_id
_entity_poly.type
_entity_poly.pdbx_seq_one_letter_code
_entity_poly.pdbx_strand_id
1 'polypeptide(L)'
;MKSDLYVLIQGSVLHKTPHLRLGSPLNGDAYSVFVFFPRLNEECPRRTTYLCTEEHKIWIDEIFFPSIYEYCPLNVTQHFPRRWQEAADKINARKKEDVWQRKTYDLNLHYTLPPQCLGDIWQSIQRRTSLDEFRQFRNIFLVLSGKDLKLQFKSPALSSSYQHFSRSMRSKLN
;
A
#
# COMPACT_ATOMS: atom_id res chain seq x y z
N MET A 1 4.04 -29.31 -20.12
CA MET A 1 4.80 -28.23 -19.48
C MET A 1 3.84 -27.12 -19.09
N LYS A 2 3.66 -26.82 -17.80
CA LYS A 2 3.02 -25.56 -17.37
C LYS A 2 4.08 -24.46 -17.57
N SER A 3 3.85 -23.54 -18.50
CA SER A 3 4.63 -22.31 -18.54
C SER A 3 4.24 -21.48 -17.33
N ASP A 4 5.19 -21.21 -16.44
CA ASP A 4 4.96 -20.26 -15.35
C ASP A 4 4.65 -18.89 -15.96
N LEU A 5 3.39 -18.46 -15.85
CA LEU A 5 2.98 -17.15 -16.32
C LEU A 5 3.42 -16.12 -15.28
N TYR A 6 4.46 -15.36 -15.61
CA TYR A 6 4.92 -14.26 -14.77
C TYR A 6 4.31 -12.94 -15.24
N VAL A 7 3.67 -12.22 -14.32
CA VAL A 7 3.25 -10.84 -14.55
C VAL A 7 4.46 -9.94 -14.30
N LEU A 8 4.89 -9.22 -15.33
CA LEU A 8 5.97 -8.25 -15.28
C LEU A 8 5.39 -6.83 -15.24
N ILE A 9 5.84 -6.03 -14.27
CA ILE A 9 5.52 -4.61 -14.17
C ILE A 9 6.84 -3.87 -14.04
N GLN A 10 7.12 -2.94 -14.97
CA GLN A 10 8.36 -2.16 -15.00
C GLN A 10 9.63 -3.04 -14.91
N GLY A 11 9.63 -4.20 -15.60
CA GLY A 11 10.74 -5.16 -15.58
C GLY A 11 10.80 -6.05 -14.33
N SER A 12 9.95 -5.83 -13.33
CA SER A 12 9.90 -6.62 -12.09
C SER A 12 8.83 -7.71 -12.12
N VAL A 13 9.18 -8.90 -11.64
CA VAL A 13 8.26 -10.04 -11.51
C VAL A 13 7.38 -9.83 -10.27
N LEU A 14 6.09 -9.55 -10.50
CA LEU A 14 5.16 -9.06 -9.48
C LEU A 14 5.13 -9.91 -8.19
N HIS A 15 5.01 -11.24 -8.33
CA HIS A 15 4.91 -12.14 -7.17
C HIS A 15 6.22 -12.31 -6.39
N LYS A 16 7.35 -11.81 -6.91
CA LYS A 16 8.64 -11.79 -6.24
C LYS A 16 9.01 -10.41 -5.70
N THR A 17 8.27 -9.37 -6.09
CA THR A 17 8.57 -7.99 -5.71
C THR A 17 8.09 -7.72 -4.27
N PRO A 18 8.95 -7.13 -3.41
CA PRO A 18 8.55 -6.72 -2.09
C PRO A 18 7.39 -5.75 -2.13
N HIS A 19 6.43 -5.91 -1.22
CA HIS A 19 5.23 -5.09 -1.21
C HIS A 19 4.66 -4.93 0.19
N LEU A 20 3.91 -3.84 0.35
CA LEU A 20 3.21 -3.49 1.58
C LEU A 20 1.76 -3.16 1.26
N ARG A 21 0.83 -3.64 2.11
CA ARG A 21 -0.58 -3.23 2.04
C ARG A 21 -0.72 -1.83 2.64
N LEU A 22 -1.21 -0.88 1.85
CA LEU A 22 -1.48 0.49 2.31
C LEU A 22 -2.87 0.62 2.95
N GLY A 23 -3.85 -0.13 2.46
CA GLY A 23 -5.21 -0.07 3.00
C GLY A 23 -6.26 -0.66 2.07
N SER A 24 -7.52 -0.37 2.39
CA SER A 24 -8.70 -0.73 1.61
C SER A 24 -9.77 0.36 1.73
N PRO A 25 -10.74 0.41 0.81
CA PRO A 25 -11.91 1.27 0.95
C PRO A 25 -12.67 0.99 2.25
N LEU A 26 -13.30 2.04 2.83
CA LEU A 26 -14.11 1.93 4.05
C LEU A 26 -15.38 1.11 3.87
N ASN A 27 -16.01 1.17 2.69
CA ASN A 27 -17.35 0.63 2.44
C ASN A 27 -17.34 -0.87 2.04
N GLY A 28 -16.43 -1.67 2.61
CA GLY A 28 -16.33 -3.12 2.40
C GLY A 28 -15.25 -3.58 1.41
N ASP A 29 -15.01 -4.90 1.38
CA ASP A 29 -13.92 -5.62 0.71
C ASP A 29 -14.00 -5.63 -0.84
N ALA A 30 -14.02 -4.47 -1.47
CA ALA A 30 -13.91 -4.41 -2.93
C ALA A 30 -12.48 -4.74 -3.39
N TYR A 31 -11.47 -4.12 -2.76
CA TYR A 31 -10.06 -4.35 -3.07
C TYR A 31 -9.14 -3.83 -1.94
N SER A 32 -7.94 -4.40 -1.86
CA SER A 32 -6.82 -3.86 -1.10
C SER A 32 -5.84 -3.14 -2.03
N VAL A 33 -5.29 -2.03 -1.55
CA VAL A 33 -4.26 -1.25 -2.22
C VAL A 33 -2.90 -1.69 -1.69
N PHE A 34 -2.01 -2.07 -2.59
CA PHE A 34 -0.64 -2.44 -2.28
C PHE A 34 0.32 -1.49 -2.97
N VAL A 35 1.40 -1.15 -2.28
CA VAL A 35 2.58 -0.52 -2.88
C VAL A 35 3.66 -1.58 -3.07
N PHE A 36 4.29 -1.58 -4.24
CA PHE A 36 5.35 -2.49 -4.62
C PHE A 36 6.68 -1.76 -4.74
N PHE A 37 7.78 -2.40 -4.33
CA PHE A 37 9.12 -1.83 -4.23
C PHE A 37 10.15 -2.62 -5.08
N PRO A 38 10.18 -2.40 -6.41
CA PRO A 38 11.10 -3.08 -7.33
C PRO A 38 12.57 -3.10 -6.90
N ARG A 39 13.07 -1.93 -6.48
CA ARG A 39 14.49 -1.70 -6.20
C ARG A 39 15.01 -2.48 -4.99
N LEU A 40 14.15 -2.86 -4.03
CA LEU A 40 14.56 -3.64 -2.86
C LEU A 40 15.09 -5.04 -3.21
N ASN A 41 14.67 -5.60 -4.36
CA ASN A 41 15.22 -6.86 -4.87
C ASN A 41 16.53 -6.68 -5.65
N GLU A 42 16.72 -5.53 -6.28
CA GLU A 42 17.95 -5.22 -7.04
C GLU A 42 19.13 -5.00 -6.10
N GLU A 43 18.88 -4.32 -4.97
CA GLU A 43 19.93 -4.04 -3.98
C GLU A 43 20.35 -5.29 -3.20
N CYS A 44 19.42 -6.19 -2.90
CA CYS A 44 19.68 -7.44 -2.20
C CYS A 44 18.75 -8.57 -2.70
N PRO A 45 19.28 -9.68 -3.24
CA PRO A 45 18.49 -10.86 -3.54
C PRO A 45 17.80 -11.41 -2.28
N ARG A 46 16.47 -11.37 -2.24
CA ARG A 46 15.66 -11.78 -1.08
C ARG A 46 14.91 -13.07 -1.35
N ARG A 47 14.65 -13.82 -0.26
CA ARG A 47 13.77 -15.02 -0.27
C ARG A 47 12.32 -14.70 0.05
N THR A 48 12.02 -13.45 0.43
CA THR A 48 10.70 -13.02 0.90
C THR A 48 10.26 -11.75 0.16
N THR A 49 8.95 -11.54 0.07
CA THR A 49 8.34 -10.31 -0.46
C THR A 49 7.97 -9.31 0.64
N TYR A 50 8.40 -9.57 1.88
CA TYR A 50 8.16 -8.70 3.03
C TYR A 50 9.32 -7.72 3.19
N LEU A 51 9.00 -6.51 3.64
CA LEU A 51 10.01 -5.54 4.07
C LEU A 51 10.60 -5.99 5.40
N CYS A 52 11.90 -5.75 5.61
CA CYS A 52 12.50 -5.88 6.94
C CYS A 52 12.07 -4.70 7.85
N THR A 53 12.38 -4.81 9.13
CA THR A 53 12.00 -3.81 10.13
C THR A 53 12.53 -2.42 9.80
N GLU A 54 13.77 -2.33 9.33
CA GLU A 54 14.45 -1.08 8.99
C GLU A 54 13.82 -0.42 7.77
N GLU A 55 13.49 -1.21 6.75
CA GLU A 55 12.78 -0.72 5.56
C GLU A 55 11.39 -0.22 5.89
N HIS A 56 10.64 -0.95 6.72
CA HIS A 56 9.35 -0.49 7.21
C HIS A 56 9.45 0.83 7.97
N LYS A 57 10.44 0.96 8.86
CA LYS A 57 10.68 2.20 9.61
C LYS A 57 10.93 3.37 8.68
N ILE A 58 11.88 3.25 7.74
CA ILE A 58 12.21 4.34 6.81
C ILE A 58 11.00 4.66 5.94
N TRP A 59 10.32 3.65 5.39
CA TRP A 59 9.14 3.86 4.56
C TRP A 59 8.04 4.63 5.30
N ILE A 60 7.75 4.24 6.55
CA ILE A 60 6.67 4.85 7.32
C ILE A 60 7.06 6.24 7.82
N ASP A 61 8.23 6.36 8.46
CA ASP A 61 8.62 7.56 9.21
C ASP A 61 9.10 8.69 8.31
N GLU A 62 9.75 8.37 7.19
CA GLU A 62 10.39 9.39 6.33
C GLU A 62 9.60 9.68 5.05
N ILE A 63 8.74 8.74 4.62
CA ILE A 63 8.03 8.84 3.34
C ILE A 63 6.52 8.91 3.53
N PHE A 64 5.91 7.86 4.09
CA PHE A 64 4.46 7.71 4.10
C PHE A 64 3.77 8.68 5.05
N PHE A 65 4.14 8.69 6.34
CA PHE A 65 3.53 9.59 7.32
C PHE A 65 3.82 11.06 7.02
N PRO A 66 5.05 11.48 6.68
CA PRO A 66 5.30 12.86 6.27
C PRO A 66 4.42 13.29 5.09
N SER A 67 4.14 12.41 4.12
CA SER A 67 3.23 12.71 3.02
C SER A 67 1.79 12.87 3.47
N ILE A 68 1.33 12.10 4.45
CA ILE A 68 0.00 12.28 5.06
C ILE A 68 -0.06 13.61 5.81
N TYR A 69 0.94 13.92 6.63
CA TYR A 69 0.99 15.14 7.42
C TYR A 69 1.05 16.42 6.58
N GLU A 70 1.63 16.35 5.39
CA GLU A 70 1.76 17.48 4.47
C GLU A 70 0.43 17.86 3.80
N TYR A 71 -0.46 16.90 3.51
CA TYR A 71 -1.66 17.13 2.70
C TYR A 71 -2.99 16.82 3.38
N CYS A 72 -2.99 16.11 4.51
CA CYS A 72 -4.21 15.88 5.29
C CYS A 72 -4.45 16.99 6.31
N PRO A 73 -5.72 17.39 6.52
CA PRO A 73 -6.06 18.39 7.51
C PRO A 73 -5.79 17.88 8.94
N LEU A 74 -5.58 18.81 9.88
CA LEU A 74 -5.18 18.49 11.25
C LEU A 74 -6.17 17.56 11.98
N ASN A 75 -7.47 17.71 11.72
CA ASN A 75 -8.51 16.85 12.29
C ASN A 75 -8.40 15.38 11.85
N VAL A 76 -7.72 15.10 10.75
CA VAL A 76 -7.38 13.74 10.30
C VAL A 76 -6.07 13.30 10.93
N THR A 77 -5.03 14.14 10.85
CA THR A 77 -3.66 13.76 11.21
C THR A 77 -3.40 13.67 12.71
N GLN A 78 -4.18 14.36 13.55
CA GLN A 78 -4.05 14.32 15.02
C GLN A 78 -4.23 12.91 15.62
N HIS A 79 -4.85 12.00 14.87
CA HIS A 79 -5.08 10.63 15.30
C HIS A 79 -3.96 9.66 14.86
N PHE A 80 -3.12 10.05 13.91
CA PHE A 80 -2.05 9.22 13.37
C PHE A 80 -0.83 9.19 14.30
N PRO A 81 -0.19 8.02 14.48
CA PRO A 81 1.06 7.93 15.22
C PRO A 81 2.14 8.69 14.45
N ARG A 82 2.99 9.43 15.17
CA ARG A 82 4.06 10.22 14.54
C ARG A 82 5.17 9.36 13.98
N ARG A 83 5.35 8.17 14.55
CA ARG A 83 6.42 7.22 14.19
C ARG A 83 5.94 5.79 14.18
N TRP A 84 6.65 4.95 13.44
CA TRP A 84 6.52 3.51 13.38
C TRP A 84 6.60 2.90 14.77
N GLN A 85 7.51 3.40 15.61
CA GLN A 85 7.67 2.87 16.96
C GLN A 85 6.41 3.05 17.81
N GLU A 86 5.73 4.19 17.72
CA GLU A 86 4.46 4.43 18.42
C GLU A 86 3.36 3.47 17.92
N ALA A 87 3.31 3.24 16.61
CA ALA A 87 2.41 2.25 16.01
C ALA A 87 2.72 0.83 16.48
N ALA A 88 3.99 0.45 16.48
CA ALA A 88 4.48 -0.87 16.88
C ALA A 88 4.27 -1.13 18.38
N ASP A 89 4.49 -0.14 19.23
CA ASP A 89 4.28 -0.23 20.68
C ASP A 89 2.80 -0.40 21.01
N LYS A 90 1.92 0.35 20.33
CA LYS A 90 0.46 0.20 20.46
C LYS A 90 -0.01 -1.19 20.07
N ILE A 91 0.61 -1.79 19.05
CA ILE A 91 0.33 -3.17 18.63
C ILE A 91 0.87 -4.17 19.64
N ASN A 92 2.10 -3.98 20.12
CA ASN A 92 2.71 -4.87 21.09
C ASN A 92 1.97 -4.83 22.44
N ALA A 93 1.44 -3.67 22.84
CA ALA A 93 0.54 -3.55 23.99
C ALA A 93 -0.74 -4.37 23.77
N ARG A 94 -1.44 -4.17 22.64
CA ARG A 94 -2.65 -4.95 22.28
C ARG A 94 -2.37 -6.45 22.23
N LYS A 95 -1.23 -6.86 21.66
CA LYS A 95 -0.77 -8.26 21.63
C LYS A 95 -0.62 -8.86 23.03
N LYS A 96 -0.11 -8.07 23.98
CA LYS A 96 0.07 -8.48 25.38
C LYS A 96 -1.26 -8.53 26.15
N GLU A 97 -2.22 -7.69 25.80
CA GLU A 97 -3.57 -7.68 26.38
C GLU A 97 -4.42 -8.85 25.86
N ASP A 98 -4.34 -9.16 24.56
CA ASP A 98 -5.15 -10.18 23.88
C ASP A 98 -4.45 -11.56 23.79
N VAL A 99 -3.53 -11.90 24.69
CA VAL A 99 -2.78 -13.19 24.71
C VAL A 99 -3.70 -14.43 24.68
N TRP A 100 -4.96 -14.28 25.09
CA TRP A 100 -5.99 -15.32 25.08
C TRP A 100 -6.69 -15.52 23.72
N GLN A 101 -6.62 -14.54 22.81
CA GLN A 101 -7.21 -14.61 21.48
C GLN A 101 -6.11 -14.67 20.42
N ARG A 102 -6.02 -15.79 19.69
CA ARG A 102 -5.09 -16.00 18.54
C ARG A 102 -5.47 -15.13 17.33
N LYS A 103 -5.50 -13.80 17.50
CA LYS A 103 -5.73 -12.84 16.41
C LYS A 103 -4.42 -12.49 15.73
N THR A 104 -4.42 -12.45 14.40
CA THR A 104 -3.30 -11.96 13.61
C THR A 104 -3.31 -10.43 13.69
N TYR A 105 -2.32 -9.85 14.37
CA TYR A 105 -2.20 -8.40 14.52
C TYR A 105 -1.48 -7.85 13.30
N ASP A 106 -2.24 -7.66 12.22
CA ASP A 106 -1.84 -6.75 11.16
C ASP A 106 -1.80 -5.33 11.74
N LEU A 107 -1.08 -4.40 11.11
CA LEU A 107 -1.03 -2.99 11.49
C LEU A 107 -2.40 -2.33 11.21
N ASN A 108 -3.49 -2.84 11.79
CA ASN A 108 -4.88 -2.37 11.64
C ASN A 108 -5.10 -1.10 12.46
N LEU A 109 -4.27 -0.12 12.16
CA LEU A 109 -4.53 1.27 12.36
C LEU A 109 -5.50 1.67 11.25
N HIS A 110 -6.80 1.46 11.46
CA HIS A 110 -7.86 1.89 10.55
C HIS A 110 -7.98 3.42 10.58
N TYR A 111 -6.98 4.10 10.05
CA TYR A 111 -7.06 5.53 9.82
C TYR A 111 -7.69 5.79 8.47
N THR A 112 -8.74 6.60 8.50
CA THR A 112 -9.42 7.03 7.28
C THR A 112 -8.65 8.19 6.66
N LEU A 113 -8.23 8.01 5.41
CA LEU A 113 -7.70 9.11 4.61
C LEU A 113 -8.81 9.69 3.74
N PRO A 114 -8.99 11.02 3.71
CA PRO A 114 -9.95 11.66 2.83
C PRO A 114 -9.60 11.41 1.36
N PRO A 115 -10.57 11.03 0.50
CA PRO A 115 -10.34 10.78 -0.93
C PRO A 115 -9.62 11.92 -1.64
N GLN A 116 -9.96 13.17 -1.30
CA GLN A 116 -9.41 14.38 -1.88
C GLN A 116 -7.89 14.54 -1.65
N CYS A 117 -7.36 13.98 -0.56
CA CYS A 117 -5.93 14.07 -0.24
C CYS A 117 -5.10 12.96 -0.91
N LEU A 118 -5.72 11.88 -1.40
CA LEU A 118 -4.99 10.70 -1.87
C LEU A 118 -4.08 10.99 -3.07
N GLY A 119 -4.52 11.86 -3.97
CA GLY A 119 -3.73 12.28 -5.13
C GLY A 119 -2.44 12.99 -4.70
N ASP A 120 -2.56 13.97 -3.81
CA ASP A 120 -1.43 14.77 -3.34
C ASP A 120 -0.48 13.96 -2.46
N ILE A 121 -1.03 13.08 -1.60
CA ILE A 121 -0.23 12.11 -0.83
C ILE A 121 0.61 11.26 -1.77
N TRP A 122 0.01 10.71 -2.84
CA TRP A 122 0.75 9.87 -3.78
C TRP A 122 1.85 10.65 -4.51
N GLN A 123 1.57 11.89 -4.95
CA GLN A 123 2.58 12.75 -5.57
C GLN A 123 3.73 13.08 -4.60
N SER A 124 3.43 13.34 -3.33
CA SER A 124 4.43 13.54 -2.27
C SER A 124 5.31 12.30 -2.07
N ILE A 125 4.70 11.11 -2.02
CA ILE A 125 5.44 9.85 -1.93
C ILE A 125 6.39 9.71 -3.13
N GLN A 126 5.90 9.96 -4.35
CA GLN A 126 6.73 9.91 -5.57
C GLN A 126 7.89 10.92 -5.52
N ARG A 127 7.63 12.15 -5.07
CA ARG A 127 8.67 13.17 -4.88
C ARG A 127 9.71 12.73 -3.85
N ARG A 128 9.30 12.22 -2.69
CA ARG A 128 10.22 11.76 -1.63
C ARG A 128 11.06 10.59 -2.12
N THR A 129 10.43 9.57 -2.70
CA THR A 129 11.14 8.41 -3.28
C THR A 129 12.09 8.76 -4.43
N SER A 130 11.95 9.93 -5.06
CA SER A 130 12.93 10.41 -6.05
C SER A 130 14.25 10.88 -5.44
N LEU A 131 14.28 11.24 -4.15
CA LEU A 131 15.48 11.68 -3.44
C LEU A 131 16.52 10.56 -3.37
N ASP A 132 17.81 10.94 -3.38
CA ASP A 132 18.92 9.97 -3.39
C ASP A 132 18.99 9.13 -2.10
N GLU A 133 18.63 9.71 -0.96
CA GLU A 133 18.55 9.03 0.34
C GLU A 133 17.50 7.91 0.40
N PHE A 134 16.53 7.92 -0.53
CA PHE A 134 15.46 6.93 -0.65
C PHE A 134 15.54 6.14 -1.96
N ARG A 135 16.74 6.04 -2.56
CA ARG A 135 16.96 5.34 -3.85
C ARG A 135 16.39 3.91 -3.88
N GLN A 136 16.40 3.22 -2.75
CA GLN A 136 15.88 1.87 -2.56
C GLN A 136 14.35 1.77 -2.72
N PHE A 137 13.65 2.90 -2.68
CA PHE A 137 12.21 3.03 -2.87
C PHE A 137 11.84 3.72 -4.21
N ARG A 138 12.79 3.86 -5.15
CA ARG A 138 12.48 4.38 -6.49
C ARG A 138 11.61 3.42 -7.28
N ASN A 139 10.87 3.98 -8.25
CA ASN A 139 10.02 3.23 -9.19
C ASN A 139 8.94 2.40 -8.51
N ILE A 140 8.44 2.86 -7.36
CA ILE A 140 7.29 2.23 -6.72
C ILE A 140 6.04 2.35 -7.60
N PHE A 141 5.14 1.38 -7.48
CA PHE A 141 3.86 1.40 -8.14
C PHE A 141 2.77 0.80 -7.25
N LEU A 142 1.52 1.18 -7.54
CA LEU A 142 0.36 0.66 -6.83
C LEU A 142 -0.27 -0.51 -7.58
N VAL A 143 -0.77 -1.48 -6.82
CA VAL A 143 -1.60 -2.57 -7.32
C VAL A 143 -2.87 -2.66 -6.49
N LEU A 144 -3.99 -2.78 -7.21
CA LEU A 144 -5.30 -3.04 -6.61
C LEU A 144 -5.58 -4.54 -6.71
N SER A 145 -5.75 -5.19 -5.56
CA SER A 145 -6.09 -6.60 -5.48
C SER A 145 -7.47 -6.75 -4.87
N GLY A 146 -8.45 -7.17 -5.68
CA GLY A 146 -9.84 -7.34 -5.26
C GLY A 146 -10.38 -8.69 -5.68
N LYS A 147 -11.38 -9.17 -4.93
CA LYS A 147 -12.14 -10.36 -5.31
C LYS A 147 -13.18 -9.99 -6.37
N ASP A 148 -13.46 -10.92 -7.27
CA ASP A 148 -14.52 -10.82 -8.29
C ASP A 148 -14.45 -9.62 -9.25
N LEU A 149 -13.35 -8.84 -9.27
CA LEU A 149 -13.16 -7.73 -10.20
C LEU A 149 -13.35 -8.16 -11.66
N LYS A 150 -12.89 -9.36 -12.01
CA LYS A 150 -13.06 -9.93 -13.35
C LYS A 150 -14.52 -10.20 -13.70
N LEU A 151 -15.35 -10.57 -12.73
CA LEU A 151 -16.78 -10.81 -12.92
C LEU A 151 -17.55 -9.48 -12.96
N GLN A 152 -17.24 -8.57 -12.03
CA GLN A 152 -17.90 -7.28 -11.89
C GLN A 152 -17.68 -6.36 -13.08
N PHE A 153 -16.48 -6.37 -13.66
CA PHE A 153 -16.12 -5.47 -14.76
C PHE A 153 -15.91 -6.20 -16.09
N LYS A 154 -16.47 -7.41 -16.24
CA LYS A 154 -16.35 -8.19 -17.47
C LYS A 154 -16.95 -7.43 -18.65
N SER A 155 -16.18 -7.28 -19.71
CA SER A 155 -16.64 -6.75 -20.99
C SER A 155 -16.01 -7.53 -22.14
N PRO A 156 -16.61 -7.55 -23.35
CA PRO A 156 -16.05 -8.25 -24.51
C PRO A 156 -14.64 -7.80 -24.90
N ALA A 157 -14.26 -6.57 -24.54
CA ALA A 157 -12.93 -6.02 -24.75
C ALA A 157 -12.29 -5.59 -23.41
N LEU A 158 -10.96 -5.71 -23.32
CA LEU A 158 -10.21 -5.29 -22.13
C LEU A 158 -10.31 -3.78 -21.88
N SER A 159 -10.28 -2.97 -22.95
CA SER A 159 -10.45 -1.52 -22.89
C SER A 159 -11.80 -1.13 -22.26
N SER A 160 -12.87 -1.80 -22.66
CA SER A 160 -14.21 -1.58 -22.12
C SER A 160 -14.31 -2.01 -20.65
N SER A 161 -13.70 -3.14 -20.29
CA SER A 161 -13.58 -3.58 -18.88
C SER A 161 -12.88 -2.52 -18.02
N TYR A 162 -11.77 -1.97 -18.52
CA TYR A 162 -11.01 -0.92 -17.84
C TYR A 162 -11.80 0.40 -17.72
N GLN A 163 -12.55 0.79 -18.75
CA GLN A 163 -13.40 1.98 -18.71
C GLN A 163 -14.52 1.83 -17.67
N HIS A 164 -15.17 0.67 -17.62
CA HIS A 164 -16.22 0.37 -16.62
C HIS A 164 -15.64 0.45 -15.20
N PHE A 165 -14.51 -0.20 -14.97
CA PHE A 165 -13.78 -0.12 -13.71
C PHE A 165 -13.44 1.33 -13.34
N SER A 166 -12.82 2.08 -14.26
CA SER A 166 -12.38 3.46 -14.02
C SER A 166 -13.55 4.40 -13.70
N ARG A 167 -14.69 4.25 -14.39
CA ARG A 167 -15.90 5.02 -14.09
C ARG A 167 -16.45 4.70 -12.71
N SER A 168 -16.55 3.41 -12.37
CA SER A 168 -17.03 2.96 -11.05
C SER A 168 -16.11 3.42 -9.91
N MET A 169 -14.81 3.47 -10.14
CA MET A 169 -13.84 3.98 -9.17
C MET A 169 -13.99 5.49 -8.97
N ARG A 170 -14.12 6.25 -10.07
CA ARG A 170 -14.33 7.71 -10.00
C ARG A 170 -15.64 8.08 -9.29
N SER A 171 -16.72 7.34 -9.53
CA SER A 171 -18.00 7.61 -8.87
C SER A 171 -17.99 7.33 -7.36
N LYS A 172 -17.01 6.58 -6.85
CA LYS A 172 -16.84 6.31 -5.41
C LYS A 172 -15.90 7.29 -4.71
N LEU A 173 -15.20 8.14 -5.47
CA LEU A 173 -14.25 9.14 -4.96
C LEU A 173 -14.84 10.56 -4.93
N ASN A 174 -16.00 10.77 -5.55
CA ASN A 174 -16.83 11.97 -5.48
C ASN A 174 -17.99 11.75 -4.51
#